data_AF-A0A496XDE1-F1
#
_entry.id   AF-A0A496XDE1-F1
#
_cell.length_a   1.000
_cell.length_b   1.000
_cell.length_c   1.000
_cell.angle_alpha   90.00
_cell.angle_beta   90.00
_cell.angle_gamma   90.00
#
_symmetry.space_group_name_H-M   'P 1'
#
loop_
_entity.id
_entity.type
_entity.pdbx_description
1 polymer ?
#
loop_
_entity_poly.entity_id
_entity_poly.type
_entity_poly.pdbx_seq_one_letter_code
_entity_poly.pdbx_strand_id
1 'polypeptide(L)'
;MSVTMATPIYSYRKFWAECFGPAPELPLSRTEMDALGWDSCDIIIVTGDAYVDHPSFGMAVIGRLLEAQGFRVGIIAQPDWTSAEPFTILGKPNLFFAVAAGNMDSMINRYTADRKRRNDDAYTPNDEGGKRPDRAVIVYSQRVREAYRDVPLIIGSIEASLRRIAHYDYWSDKVRRSILVDSRADLLLYGNAERAIVDVAHRLAGGESIHNIRDLRGTAFVRKRIPDDWRVIDSTNIDSVGPTKAPVNPYLNSRTESCATSSDTAAEEVDTVTLVGDLAPAKAEQQNAVIRIPSYAQVKDDGALYAHASRVLHKETNP
;
A
#
# COMPACT_ATOMS: atom_id res chain seq x y z
N MET A 1 17.05 9.77 15.29
CA MET A 1 16.77 10.79 14.25
C MET A 1 15.47 11.47 14.64
N SER A 2 15.35 12.79 14.48
CA SER A 2 14.11 13.51 14.78
C SER A 2 12.97 12.85 14.00
N VAL A 3 11.86 12.53 14.66
CA VAL A 3 10.61 12.21 13.96
C VAL A 3 10.29 13.45 13.14
N THR A 4 10.60 13.43 11.86
CA THR A 4 10.21 14.50 10.93
C THR A 4 8.70 14.50 10.93
N MET A 5 8.10 15.56 11.49
CA MET A 5 6.65 15.76 11.38
C MET A 5 6.29 15.68 9.90
N ALA A 6 5.29 14.86 9.57
CA ALA A 6 4.82 14.72 8.21
C ALA A 6 4.40 16.11 7.69
N THR A 7 4.99 16.53 6.58
CA THR A 7 4.68 17.80 5.93
C THR A 7 3.19 17.87 5.63
N PRO A 8 2.44 18.88 6.11
CA PRO A 8 1.04 19.06 5.74
C PRO A 8 0.86 19.09 4.22
N ILE A 9 -0.17 18.41 3.71
CA ILE A 9 -0.34 18.16 2.27
C ILE A 9 -0.38 19.45 1.41
N TYR A 10 -0.84 20.57 1.97
CA TYR A 10 -0.93 21.87 1.29
C TYR A 10 0.19 22.84 1.67
N SER A 11 1.23 22.37 2.37
CA SER A 11 2.37 23.21 2.77
C SER A 11 3.58 23.10 1.86
N TYR A 12 3.56 22.16 0.90
CA TYR A 12 4.57 22.09 -0.13
C TYR A 12 4.50 23.34 -1.01
N ARG A 13 5.69 23.86 -1.38
CA ARG A 13 5.76 24.82 -2.47
C ARG A 13 5.29 24.12 -3.73
N LYS A 14 4.30 24.70 -4.41
CA LYS A 14 3.79 24.17 -5.67
C LYS A 14 4.92 24.04 -6.69
N PHE A 15 4.83 23.00 -7.49
CA PHE A 15 5.76 22.74 -8.57
C PHE A 15 5.57 23.75 -9.71
N TRP A 16 6.60 23.89 -10.56
CA TRP A 16 6.72 25.02 -11.51
C TRP A 16 5.53 25.14 -12.46
N ALA A 17 4.87 24.03 -12.79
CA ALA A 17 3.79 24.02 -13.77
C ALA A 17 2.48 24.61 -13.24
N GLU A 18 2.45 25.07 -11.98
CA GLU A 18 1.35 25.89 -11.45
C GLU A 18 1.05 27.13 -12.31
N CYS A 19 2.02 27.61 -13.09
CA CYS A 19 1.86 28.76 -13.98
C CYS A 19 0.84 28.53 -15.11
N PHE A 20 0.54 27.28 -15.46
CA PHE A 20 -0.50 26.96 -16.46
C PHE A 20 -1.92 27.06 -15.88
N GLY A 21 -2.06 27.09 -14.56
CA GLY A 21 -3.36 26.93 -13.89
C GLY A 21 -3.91 25.50 -13.97
N PRO A 22 -5.07 25.24 -13.35
CA PRO A 22 -5.74 23.94 -13.43
C PRO A 22 -6.32 23.70 -14.83
N ALA A 23 -6.14 22.50 -15.35
CA ALA A 23 -6.76 22.07 -16.60
C ALA A 23 -8.28 21.86 -16.42
N PRO A 24 -9.13 22.20 -17.40
CA PRO A 24 -10.56 21.89 -17.35
C PRO A 24 -10.81 20.40 -17.11
N GLU A 25 -10.09 19.54 -17.82
CA GLU A 25 -9.98 18.10 -17.59
C GLU A 25 -8.51 17.67 -17.73
N LEU A 26 -8.10 16.61 -17.03
CA LEU A 26 -6.77 16.02 -17.21
C LEU A 26 -6.69 15.38 -18.62
N PRO A 27 -5.61 15.59 -19.39
CA PRO A 27 -5.50 15.11 -20.76
C PRO A 27 -5.33 13.59 -20.85
N LEU A 28 -6.00 12.98 -21.83
CA LEU A 28 -5.90 11.58 -22.21
C LEU A 28 -5.17 11.38 -23.54
N SER A 29 -4.94 12.46 -24.30
CA SER A 29 -4.32 12.45 -25.62
C SER A 29 -3.30 13.59 -25.81
N ARG A 30 -2.42 13.46 -26.81
CA ARG A 30 -1.52 14.55 -27.20
C ARG A 30 -2.26 15.80 -27.65
N THR A 31 -3.36 15.65 -28.37
CA THR A 31 -4.17 16.78 -28.83
C THR A 31 -4.72 17.61 -27.65
N GLU A 32 -5.15 16.95 -26.58
CA GLU A 32 -5.58 17.64 -25.36
C GLU A 32 -4.41 18.29 -24.62
N MET A 33 -3.23 17.65 -24.57
CA MET A 33 -2.01 18.29 -24.05
C MET A 33 -1.63 19.54 -24.84
N ASP A 34 -1.69 19.48 -26.18
CA ASP A 34 -1.40 20.61 -27.06
C ASP A 34 -2.39 21.77 -26.82
N ALA A 35 -3.67 21.46 -26.60
CA ALA A 35 -4.69 22.44 -26.24
C ALA A 35 -4.43 23.12 -24.88
N LEU A 36 -3.79 22.40 -23.94
CA LEU A 36 -3.32 22.93 -22.65
C LEU A 36 -1.95 23.63 -22.75
N GLY A 37 -1.29 23.57 -23.92
CA GLY A 37 0.07 24.10 -24.11
C GLY A 37 1.15 23.27 -23.41
N TRP A 38 0.90 21.99 -23.16
CA TRP A 38 1.82 21.08 -22.47
C TRP A 38 2.64 20.26 -23.47
N ASP A 39 3.98 20.33 -23.35
CA ASP A 39 4.89 19.50 -24.15
C ASP A 39 5.01 18.04 -23.64
N SER A 40 4.75 17.84 -22.35
CA SER A 40 4.95 16.61 -21.60
C SER A 40 4.09 16.59 -20.33
N CYS A 41 3.77 15.40 -19.82
CA CYS A 41 3.24 15.24 -18.48
C CYS A 41 4.39 15.07 -17.48
N ASP A 42 4.24 15.56 -16.26
CA ASP A 42 5.19 15.26 -15.18
C ASP A 42 4.88 13.88 -14.58
N ILE A 43 3.60 13.56 -14.46
CA ILE A 43 3.09 12.29 -13.93
C ILE A 43 2.02 11.76 -14.87
N ILE A 44 2.07 10.47 -15.18
CA ILE A 44 1.02 9.79 -15.95
C ILE A 44 0.41 8.69 -15.09
N ILE A 45 -0.91 8.74 -14.91
CA ILE A 45 -1.68 7.74 -14.18
C ILE A 45 -2.34 6.80 -15.19
N VAL A 46 -2.06 5.51 -15.10
CA VAL A 46 -2.71 4.46 -15.89
C VAL A 46 -3.76 3.78 -15.02
N THR A 47 -5.00 3.72 -15.49
CA THR A 47 -6.14 3.19 -14.73
C THR A 47 -6.93 2.15 -15.52
N GLY A 48 -7.51 1.18 -14.80
CA GLY A 48 -8.42 0.18 -15.36
C GLY A 48 -9.87 0.65 -15.51
N ASP A 49 -10.21 1.81 -14.95
CA ASP A 49 -11.52 2.44 -15.13
C ASP A 49 -11.49 3.42 -16.31
N ALA A 50 -12.67 3.79 -16.81
CA ALA A 50 -12.87 5.02 -17.55
C ALA A 50 -12.41 6.23 -16.73
N TYR A 51 -11.97 7.28 -17.41
CA TYR A 51 -11.75 8.56 -16.77
C TYR A 51 -13.06 9.33 -16.69
N VAL A 52 -13.51 9.56 -15.45
CA VAL A 52 -14.61 10.47 -15.12
C VAL A 52 -14.08 11.39 -14.04
N ASP A 53 -14.05 12.69 -14.30
CA ASP A 53 -13.52 13.67 -13.36
C ASP A 53 -14.53 13.98 -12.24
N HIS A 54 -14.71 13.00 -11.36
CA HIS A 54 -15.69 13.01 -10.29
C HIS A 54 -15.08 12.42 -9.00
N PRO A 55 -15.42 12.93 -7.80
CA PRO A 55 -14.85 12.47 -6.53
C PRO A 55 -15.12 10.98 -6.20
N SER A 56 -16.05 10.32 -6.89
CA SER A 56 -16.25 8.87 -6.76
C SER A 56 -15.20 8.03 -7.51
N PHE A 57 -14.34 8.66 -8.33
CA PHE A 57 -13.27 8.00 -9.06
C PHE A 57 -11.93 8.35 -8.41
N GLY A 58 -11.34 7.38 -7.71
CA GLY A 58 -10.13 7.61 -6.92
C GLY A 58 -8.96 8.14 -7.75
N MET A 59 -8.82 7.71 -9.00
CA MET A 59 -7.74 8.17 -9.87
C MET A 59 -7.94 9.62 -10.37
N ALA A 60 -9.19 10.08 -10.50
CA ALA A 60 -9.47 11.50 -10.74
C ALA A 60 -9.08 12.33 -9.51
N VAL A 61 -9.46 11.89 -8.30
CA VAL A 61 -9.08 12.55 -7.04
C VAL A 61 -7.57 12.65 -6.89
N ILE A 62 -6.83 11.56 -7.13
CA ILE A 62 -5.36 11.56 -7.07
C ILE A 62 -4.75 12.46 -8.14
N GLY A 63 -5.28 12.45 -9.36
CA GLY A 63 -4.82 13.32 -10.44
C GLY A 63 -5.01 14.80 -10.10
N ARG A 64 -6.19 15.19 -9.62
CA ARG A 64 -6.50 16.55 -9.17
C ARG A 64 -5.70 16.97 -7.94
N LEU A 65 -5.43 16.04 -7.02
CA LEU A 65 -4.55 16.30 -5.88
C LEU A 65 -3.14 16.65 -6.33
N LEU A 66 -2.57 15.90 -7.28
CA LEU A 66 -1.24 16.16 -7.83
C LEU A 66 -1.20 17.44 -8.66
N GLU A 67 -2.23 17.73 -9.44
CA GLU A 67 -2.38 19.01 -10.14
C GLU A 67 -2.43 20.19 -9.17
N ALA A 68 -3.14 20.05 -8.03
CA ALA A 68 -3.18 21.07 -6.99
C ALA A 68 -1.80 21.33 -6.34
N GLN A 69 -0.86 20.37 -6.46
CA GLN A 69 0.55 20.54 -6.08
C GLN A 69 1.40 21.21 -7.18
N GLY A 70 0.80 21.56 -8.33
CA GLY A 70 1.48 22.23 -9.45
C GLY A 70 2.12 21.28 -10.47
N PHE A 71 1.75 19.99 -10.48
CA PHE A 71 2.24 19.02 -11.48
C PHE A 71 1.31 18.93 -12.69
N ARG A 72 1.87 18.69 -13.87
CA ARG A 72 1.09 18.32 -15.07
C ARG A 72 0.79 16.83 -15.02
N VAL A 73 -0.49 16.49 -14.94
CA VAL A 73 -0.93 15.09 -14.77
C VAL A 73 -1.76 14.65 -15.96
N GLY A 74 -1.35 13.55 -16.59
CA GLY A 74 -2.10 12.90 -17.66
C GLY A 74 -2.72 11.58 -17.20
N ILE A 75 -3.80 11.17 -17.85
CA ILE A 75 -4.51 9.92 -17.54
C ILE A 75 -4.49 9.01 -18.78
N ILE A 76 -4.13 7.74 -18.61
CA ILE A 76 -4.34 6.69 -19.61
C ILE A 76 -5.42 5.75 -19.07
N ALA A 77 -6.64 5.90 -19.57
CA ALA A 77 -7.80 5.13 -19.13
C ALA A 77 -8.02 3.91 -20.04
N GLN A 78 -8.11 2.72 -19.44
CA GLN A 78 -8.39 1.46 -20.13
C GLN A 78 -7.56 1.20 -21.41
N PRO A 79 -6.22 1.37 -21.36
CA PRO A 79 -5.40 1.09 -22.53
C PRO A 79 -5.51 -0.38 -22.92
N ASP A 80 -5.54 -0.66 -24.22
CA ASP A 80 -5.40 -2.03 -24.72
C ASP A 80 -4.04 -2.59 -24.28
N TRP A 81 -4.07 -3.69 -23.55
CA TRP A 81 -2.90 -4.33 -22.94
C TRP A 81 -2.31 -5.45 -23.78
N THR A 82 -2.80 -5.66 -25.00
CA THR A 82 -2.22 -6.63 -25.93
C THR A 82 -0.87 -6.17 -26.47
N SER A 83 -0.59 -4.85 -26.48
CA SER A 83 0.69 -4.25 -26.83
C SER A 83 1.10 -3.14 -25.84
N ALA A 84 2.32 -2.63 -25.98
CA ALA A 84 2.80 -1.49 -25.19
C ALA A 84 2.46 -0.12 -25.82
N GLU A 85 2.04 -0.09 -27.09
CA GLU A 85 1.80 1.16 -27.83
C GLU A 85 0.77 2.08 -27.16
N PRO A 86 -0.41 1.60 -26.68
CA PRO A 86 -1.39 2.47 -26.01
C PRO A 86 -0.84 3.17 -24.76
N PHE A 87 0.19 2.61 -24.12
CA PHE A 87 0.84 3.19 -22.94
C PHE A 87 1.82 4.31 -23.30
N THR A 88 2.05 4.56 -24.60
CA THR A 88 2.94 5.61 -25.11
C THR A 88 2.19 6.86 -25.57
N ILE A 89 0.85 6.85 -25.55
CA ILE A 89 0.02 7.89 -26.17
C ILE A 89 0.31 9.31 -25.64
N LEU A 90 0.63 9.45 -24.35
CA LEU A 90 1.01 10.73 -23.72
C LEU A 90 2.52 11.00 -23.71
N GLY A 91 3.33 10.08 -24.25
CA GLY A 91 4.79 10.16 -24.18
C GLY A 91 5.38 9.70 -22.84
N LYS A 92 6.65 10.07 -22.63
CA LYS A 92 7.40 9.76 -21.40
C LYS A 92 7.11 10.83 -20.35
N PRO A 93 6.74 10.47 -19.11
CA PRO A 93 6.56 11.43 -18.04
C PRO A 93 7.91 11.91 -17.49
N ASN A 94 7.94 13.13 -16.95
CA ASN A 94 9.18 13.69 -16.39
C ASN A 94 9.56 13.07 -15.03
N LEU A 95 8.58 12.61 -14.25
CA LEU A 95 8.79 12.08 -12.90
C LEU A 95 8.51 10.58 -12.81
N PHE A 96 7.27 10.14 -13.02
CA PHE A 96 6.91 8.72 -12.87
C PHE A 96 5.59 8.32 -13.55
N PHE A 97 5.43 7.02 -13.74
CA PHE A 97 4.13 6.40 -13.99
C PHE A 97 3.50 5.92 -12.69
N ALA A 98 2.20 6.14 -12.53
CA ALA A 98 1.38 5.54 -11.48
C ALA A 98 0.38 4.56 -12.10
N VAL A 99 0.31 3.32 -11.62
CA VAL A 99 -0.61 2.30 -12.15
C VAL A 99 -1.59 1.85 -11.08
N ALA A 100 -2.87 1.82 -11.45
CA ALA A 100 -3.97 1.38 -10.61
C ALA A 100 -4.94 0.47 -11.39
N ALA A 101 -5.56 -0.49 -10.71
CA ALA A 101 -6.65 -1.27 -11.31
C ALA A 101 -7.94 -0.47 -11.49
N GLY A 102 -8.04 0.72 -10.90
CA GLY A 102 -9.27 1.50 -10.77
C GLY A 102 -9.88 1.46 -9.36
N ASN A 103 -11.16 1.80 -9.27
CA ASN A 103 -11.98 1.85 -8.05
C ASN A 103 -12.28 0.45 -7.50
N MET A 104 -12.28 -0.56 -8.37
CA MET A 104 -12.49 -1.96 -8.01
C MET A 104 -11.29 -2.83 -8.41
N ASP A 105 -11.10 -3.93 -7.68
CA ASP A 105 -10.18 -5.00 -8.06
C ASP A 105 -10.60 -5.59 -9.42
N SER A 106 -9.64 -5.77 -10.34
CA SER A 106 -9.93 -6.18 -11.71
C SER A 106 -10.57 -7.56 -11.80
N MET A 107 -10.25 -8.45 -10.87
CA MET A 107 -10.85 -9.78 -10.83
C MET A 107 -12.27 -9.73 -10.28
N ILE A 108 -12.48 -8.99 -9.18
CA ILE A 108 -13.82 -8.81 -8.60
C ILE A 108 -14.73 -8.10 -9.59
N ASN A 109 -14.22 -7.21 -10.43
CA ASN A 109 -14.99 -6.55 -11.46
C ASN A 109 -15.44 -7.53 -12.55
N ARG A 110 -14.51 -8.34 -13.07
CA ARG A 110 -14.76 -9.26 -14.19
C ARG A 110 -15.49 -10.55 -13.80
N TYR A 111 -15.43 -10.97 -12.54
CA TYR A 111 -15.98 -12.26 -12.09
C TYR A 111 -16.86 -12.14 -10.84
N THR A 112 -17.94 -12.91 -10.81
CA THR A 112 -18.78 -13.09 -9.62
C THR A 112 -18.08 -13.95 -8.58
N ALA A 113 -18.59 -13.96 -7.35
CA ALA A 113 -18.08 -14.82 -6.28
C ALA A 113 -18.05 -16.31 -6.68
N ASP A 114 -19.01 -16.75 -7.50
CA ASP A 114 -19.07 -18.12 -8.05
C ASP A 114 -18.14 -18.35 -9.26
N ARG A 115 -17.18 -17.45 -9.52
CA ARG A 115 -16.24 -17.50 -10.65
C ARG A 115 -16.88 -17.47 -12.03
N LYS A 116 -18.11 -16.95 -12.14
CA LYS A 116 -18.75 -16.69 -13.43
C LYS A 116 -18.30 -15.33 -13.96
N ARG A 117 -18.01 -15.26 -15.26
CA ARG A 117 -17.64 -14.00 -15.91
C ARG A 117 -18.86 -13.07 -16.00
N ARG A 118 -18.68 -11.80 -15.65
CA ARG A 118 -19.66 -10.73 -15.91
C ARG A 118 -19.60 -10.29 -17.37
N ASN A 119 -20.75 -9.89 -17.90
CA ASN A 119 -20.87 -9.38 -19.27
C ASN A 119 -20.73 -7.84 -19.31
N ASP A 120 -20.83 -7.20 -18.15
CA ASP A 120 -20.85 -5.78 -17.92
C ASP A 120 -19.69 -5.33 -17.02
N ASP A 121 -19.34 -4.05 -17.12
CA ASP A 121 -18.36 -3.37 -16.26
C ASP A 121 -18.81 -1.93 -15.98
N ALA A 122 -19.30 -1.69 -14.75
CA ALA A 122 -19.83 -0.39 -14.31
C ALA A 122 -18.83 0.78 -14.36
N TYR A 123 -17.53 0.50 -14.55
CA TYR A 123 -16.48 1.51 -14.70
C TYR A 123 -15.96 1.62 -16.13
N THR A 124 -16.64 1.02 -17.10
CA THR A 124 -16.33 1.12 -18.53
C THR A 124 -17.42 1.93 -19.24
N PRO A 125 -17.11 2.74 -20.27
CA PRO A 125 -18.15 3.42 -21.04
C PRO A 125 -19.16 2.43 -21.60
N ASN A 126 -20.45 2.77 -21.51
CA ASN A 126 -21.58 1.93 -21.91
C ASN A 126 -21.65 0.55 -21.21
N ASP A 127 -21.03 0.43 -20.02
CA ASP A 127 -20.92 -0.80 -19.25
C ASP A 127 -20.27 -1.97 -20.03
N GLU A 128 -19.42 -1.68 -21.02
CA GLU A 128 -18.82 -2.72 -21.87
C GLU A 128 -17.89 -3.66 -21.08
N GLY A 129 -18.25 -4.94 -21.02
CA GLY A 129 -17.40 -5.94 -20.37
C GLY A 129 -16.08 -6.19 -21.11
N GLY A 130 -15.00 -6.41 -20.35
CA GLY A 130 -13.74 -6.91 -20.90
C GLY A 130 -12.79 -5.86 -21.47
N LYS A 131 -12.92 -4.59 -21.08
CA LYS A 131 -11.94 -3.51 -21.36
C LYS A 131 -10.81 -3.40 -20.33
N ARG A 132 -10.76 -4.31 -19.35
CA ARG A 132 -9.70 -4.39 -18.33
C ARG A 132 -9.11 -5.81 -18.30
N PRO A 133 -7.78 -5.97 -18.19
CA PRO A 133 -7.18 -7.27 -17.99
C PRO A 133 -7.43 -7.79 -16.57
N ASP A 134 -7.37 -9.11 -16.44
CA ASP A 134 -7.24 -9.76 -15.14
C ASP A 134 -5.92 -9.34 -14.49
N ARG A 135 -5.97 -8.93 -13.22
CA ARG A 135 -4.82 -8.42 -12.47
C ARG A 135 -4.19 -7.21 -13.17
N ALA A 136 -5.06 -6.24 -13.45
CA ALA A 136 -4.73 -5.05 -14.22
C ALA A 136 -3.44 -4.35 -13.75
N VAL A 137 -3.20 -4.24 -12.43
CA VAL A 137 -1.97 -3.60 -11.93
C VAL A 137 -0.72 -4.32 -12.44
N ILE A 138 -0.70 -5.66 -12.46
CA ILE A 138 0.46 -6.43 -12.95
C ILE A 138 0.62 -6.22 -14.45
N VAL A 139 -0.47 -6.41 -15.22
CA VAL A 139 -0.42 -6.34 -16.68
C VAL A 139 -0.03 -4.94 -17.16
N TYR A 140 -0.67 -3.90 -16.64
CA TYR A 140 -0.36 -2.52 -17.00
C TYR A 140 1.04 -2.12 -16.57
N SER A 141 1.51 -2.53 -15.39
CA SER A 141 2.89 -2.29 -14.96
C SER A 141 3.92 -2.89 -15.93
N GLN A 142 3.67 -4.11 -16.42
CA GLN A 142 4.54 -4.76 -17.38
C GLN A 142 4.56 -4.05 -18.73
N ARG A 143 3.40 -3.56 -19.21
CA ARG A 143 3.32 -2.76 -20.44
C ARG A 143 4.00 -1.40 -20.32
N VAL A 144 3.84 -0.73 -19.17
CA VAL A 144 4.59 0.49 -18.86
C VAL A 144 6.10 0.21 -18.86
N ARG A 145 6.56 -0.92 -18.28
CA ARG A 145 7.98 -1.30 -18.30
C ARG A 145 8.50 -1.68 -19.68
N GLU A 146 7.64 -2.22 -20.54
CA GLU A 146 7.94 -2.50 -21.95
C GLU A 146 8.13 -1.19 -22.74
N ALA A 147 7.23 -0.21 -22.55
CA ALA A 147 7.30 1.10 -23.18
C ALA A 147 8.45 1.98 -22.64
N TYR A 148 8.62 2.03 -21.31
CA TYR A 148 9.51 2.96 -20.62
C TYR A 148 10.20 2.28 -19.43
N ARG A 149 11.25 1.49 -19.73
CA ARG A 149 11.98 0.71 -18.72
C ARG A 149 12.52 1.53 -17.56
N ASP A 150 13.12 2.69 -17.86
CA ASP A 150 13.91 3.47 -16.90
C ASP A 150 13.11 4.54 -16.15
N VAL A 151 11.81 4.64 -16.42
CA VAL A 151 10.94 5.59 -15.70
C VAL A 151 10.51 4.97 -14.37
N PRO A 152 10.56 5.72 -13.25
CA PRO A 152 10.04 5.25 -11.98
C PRO A 152 8.57 4.79 -12.12
N LEU A 153 8.28 3.61 -11.57
CA LEU A 153 6.94 3.01 -11.62
C LEU A 153 6.39 2.82 -10.22
N ILE A 154 5.28 3.49 -9.96
CA ILE A 154 4.55 3.46 -8.70
C ILE A 154 3.23 2.72 -8.89
N ILE A 155 2.86 1.85 -7.97
CA ILE A 155 1.58 1.13 -8.00
C ILE A 155 0.72 1.44 -6.77
N GLY A 156 -0.59 1.41 -6.95
CA GLY A 156 -1.54 1.67 -5.87
C GLY A 156 -2.92 1.06 -6.14
N SER A 157 -3.93 1.64 -5.51
CA SER A 157 -5.32 1.14 -5.46
C SER A 157 -5.53 -0.08 -4.57
N ILE A 158 -6.80 -0.49 -4.43
CA ILE A 158 -7.23 -1.64 -3.64
C ILE A 158 -6.49 -2.91 -4.07
N GLU A 159 -6.33 -3.12 -5.38
CA GLU A 159 -5.69 -4.32 -5.93
C GLU A 159 -4.21 -4.44 -5.51
N ALA A 160 -3.43 -3.35 -5.55
CA ALA A 160 -2.06 -3.38 -5.08
C ALA A 160 -1.99 -3.46 -3.55
N SER A 161 -2.80 -2.64 -2.86
CA SER A 161 -2.80 -2.51 -1.41
C SER A 161 -3.01 -3.85 -0.71
N LEU A 162 -3.99 -4.64 -1.14
CA LEU A 162 -4.32 -5.93 -0.55
C LEU A 162 -3.30 -7.03 -0.88
N ARG A 163 -2.50 -6.84 -1.95
CA ARG A 163 -1.57 -7.84 -2.48
C ARG A 163 -0.09 -7.50 -2.22
N ARG A 164 0.18 -6.58 -1.28
CA ARG A 164 1.53 -6.08 -0.94
C ARG A 164 2.48 -7.12 -0.35
N ILE A 165 1.95 -8.18 0.27
CA ILE A 165 2.72 -9.36 0.72
C ILE A 165 2.21 -10.64 0.05
N ALA A 166 2.74 -11.79 0.45
CA ALA A 166 2.17 -13.08 0.05
C ALA A 166 0.68 -13.15 0.45
N HIS A 167 -0.18 -13.45 -0.52
CA HIS A 167 -1.63 -13.38 -0.36
C HIS A 167 -2.29 -14.60 -1.00
N TYR A 168 -3.38 -15.06 -0.41
CA TYR A 168 -4.24 -16.06 -1.02
C TYR A 168 -5.05 -15.43 -2.15
N ASP A 169 -4.93 -16.02 -3.34
CA ASP A 169 -5.70 -15.63 -4.51
C ASP A 169 -6.86 -16.60 -4.72
N TYR A 170 -8.06 -16.12 -4.41
CA TYR A 170 -9.30 -16.89 -4.52
C TYR A 170 -9.55 -17.45 -5.93
N TRP A 171 -9.13 -16.73 -6.97
CA TRP A 171 -9.42 -17.07 -8.36
C TRP A 171 -8.60 -18.27 -8.87
N SER A 172 -7.33 -18.34 -8.47
CA SER A 172 -6.45 -19.47 -8.81
C SER A 172 -6.29 -20.51 -7.71
N ASP A 173 -6.95 -20.31 -6.56
CA ASP A 173 -6.89 -21.17 -5.37
C ASP A 173 -5.45 -21.43 -4.90
N LYS A 174 -4.63 -20.38 -4.88
CA LYS A 174 -3.20 -20.47 -4.58
C LYS A 174 -2.74 -19.27 -3.79
N VAL A 175 -1.72 -19.49 -2.95
CA VAL A 175 -0.95 -18.38 -2.37
C VAL A 175 0.00 -17.83 -3.44
N ARG A 176 -0.12 -16.54 -3.73
CA ARG A 176 0.72 -15.79 -4.65
C ARG A 176 1.74 -14.97 -3.89
N ARG A 177 2.80 -14.58 -4.60
CA ARG A 177 3.85 -13.67 -4.11
C ARG A 177 3.28 -12.25 -3.97
N SER A 178 4.06 -11.36 -3.37
CA SER A 178 3.73 -9.93 -3.39
C SER A 178 3.59 -9.42 -4.82
N ILE A 179 2.57 -8.59 -5.06
CA ILE A 179 2.34 -7.94 -6.36
C ILE A 179 3.54 -7.11 -6.81
N LEU A 180 4.34 -6.56 -5.90
CA LEU A 180 5.57 -5.82 -6.20
C LEU A 180 6.58 -6.66 -7.01
N VAL A 181 6.65 -7.98 -6.73
CA VAL A 181 7.56 -8.89 -7.41
C VAL A 181 7.06 -9.19 -8.83
N ASP A 182 5.75 -9.36 -9.00
CA ASP A 182 5.13 -9.70 -10.28
C ASP A 182 5.03 -8.47 -11.21
N SER A 183 4.79 -7.28 -10.66
CA SER A 183 4.64 -6.02 -11.40
C SER A 183 5.98 -5.34 -11.75
N ARG A 184 7.05 -5.64 -11.00
CA ARG A 184 8.35 -4.92 -11.07
C ARG A 184 8.22 -3.41 -10.85
N ALA A 185 7.27 -3.00 -10.02
CA ALA A 185 7.14 -1.62 -9.56
C ALA A 185 8.26 -1.28 -8.56
N ASP A 186 8.66 -0.01 -8.53
CA ASP A 186 9.72 0.49 -7.65
C ASP A 186 9.20 0.81 -6.24
N LEU A 187 7.92 1.20 -6.16
CA LEU A 187 7.23 1.58 -4.94
C LEU A 187 5.74 1.24 -5.04
N LEU A 188 5.17 0.74 -3.95
CA LEU A 188 3.73 0.52 -3.78
C LEU A 188 3.23 1.47 -2.68
N LEU A 189 2.13 2.18 -2.93
CA LEU A 189 1.42 2.93 -1.91
C LEU A 189 0.13 2.22 -1.52
N TYR A 190 -0.18 2.20 -0.22
CA TYR A 190 -1.35 1.52 0.31
C TYR A 190 -2.08 2.34 1.36
N GLY A 191 -3.39 2.04 1.52
CA GLY A 191 -4.26 2.82 2.39
C GLY A 191 -4.56 4.20 1.82
N ASN A 192 -4.71 5.20 2.69
CA ASN A 192 -4.92 6.60 2.31
C ASN A 192 -3.58 7.21 1.88
N ALA A 193 -3.30 7.11 0.59
CA ALA A 193 -2.00 7.39 0.00
C ALA A 193 -1.78 8.85 -0.44
N GLU A 194 -2.72 9.76 -0.21
CA GLU A 194 -2.69 11.16 -0.67
C GLU A 194 -1.42 11.88 -0.18
N ARG A 195 -1.11 11.75 1.11
CA ARG A 195 0.11 12.35 1.67
C ARG A 195 1.36 11.73 1.08
N ALA A 196 1.38 10.41 0.95
CA ALA A 196 2.54 9.68 0.49
C ALA A 196 2.82 9.92 -1.01
N ILE A 197 1.80 9.99 -1.88
CA ILE A 197 2.03 10.26 -3.30
C ILE A 197 2.49 11.70 -3.54
N VAL A 198 1.99 12.67 -2.76
CA VAL A 198 2.44 14.07 -2.80
C VAL A 198 3.91 14.17 -2.36
N ASP A 199 4.28 13.50 -1.26
CA ASP A 199 5.66 13.47 -0.76
C ASP A 199 6.63 12.87 -1.80
N VAL A 200 6.27 11.72 -2.38
CA VAL A 200 7.07 11.09 -3.45
C VAL A 200 7.20 12.02 -4.65
N ALA A 201 6.11 12.63 -5.12
CA ALA A 201 6.14 13.52 -6.28
C ALA A 201 7.11 14.69 -6.07
N HIS A 202 7.06 15.35 -4.90
CA HIS A 202 7.97 16.46 -4.58
C HIS A 202 9.42 16.01 -4.42
N ARG A 203 9.68 14.84 -3.81
CA ARG A 203 11.05 14.30 -3.68
C ARG A 203 11.66 13.94 -5.04
N LEU A 204 10.89 13.29 -5.91
CA LEU A 204 11.31 12.99 -7.28
C LEU A 204 11.54 14.27 -8.08
N ALA A 205 10.67 15.28 -7.93
CA ALA A 205 10.84 16.60 -8.54
C ALA A 205 12.09 17.34 -8.03
N GLY A 206 12.48 17.10 -6.77
CA GLY A 206 13.74 17.56 -6.19
C GLY A 206 14.98 16.77 -6.65
N GLY A 207 14.82 15.76 -7.51
CA GLY A 207 15.91 14.94 -8.05
C GLY A 207 16.30 13.74 -7.18
N GLU A 208 15.55 13.43 -6.13
CA GLU A 208 15.80 12.23 -5.35
C GLU A 208 15.45 10.97 -6.15
N SER A 209 16.29 9.94 -6.07
CA SER A 209 15.96 8.63 -6.68
C SER A 209 14.83 7.94 -5.92
N ILE A 210 13.86 7.37 -6.65
CA ILE A 210 12.79 6.54 -6.07
C ILE A 210 13.32 5.40 -5.17
N HIS A 211 14.54 4.93 -5.41
CA HIS A 211 15.16 3.86 -4.63
C HIS A 211 15.69 4.31 -3.27
N ASN A 212 15.83 5.62 -3.04
CA ASN A 212 16.27 6.21 -1.77
C ASN A 212 15.09 6.55 -0.84
N ILE A 213 13.88 6.67 -1.40
CA ILE A 213 12.65 6.89 -0.65
C ILE A 213 12.25 5.59 0.08
N ARG A 214 12.67 5.47 1.35
CA ARG A 214 12.53 4.26 2.18
C ARG A 214 12.00 4.53 3.59
N ASP A 215 11.88 5.80 3.92
CA ASP A 215 11.41 6.38 5.18
C ASP A 215 9.94 6.79 5.14
N LEU A 216 9.33 6.78 3.94
CA LEU A 216 7.95 7.23 3.76
C LEU A 216 6.93 6.18 4.22
N ARG A 217 6.09 6.59 5.18
CA ARG A 217 4.98 5.76 5.71
C ARG A 217 3.91 5.50 4.64
N GLY A 218 3.24 4.36 4.77
CA GLY A 218 2.21 3.94 3.80
C GLY A 218 2.77 3.44 2.47
N THR A 219 4.06 3.07 2.45
CA THR A 219 4.73 2.53 1.26
C THR A 219 5.29 1.12 1.48
N ALA A 220 5.37 0.34 0.41
CA ALA A 220 6.03 -0.96 0.38
C ALA A 220 7.00 -1.03 -0.81
N PHE A 221 8.14 -1.69 -0.61
CA PHE A 221 9.18 -1.82 -1.62
C PHE A 221 9.95 -3.13 -1.45
N VAL A 222 10.57 -3.60 -2.53
CA VAL A 222 11.44 -4.78 -2.49
C VAL A 222 12.85 -4.36 -2.08
N ARG A 223 13.43 -5.09 -1.14
CA ARG A 223 14.83 -4.89 -0.69
C ARG A 223 15.53 -6.23 -0.54
N LYS A 224 16.82 -6.27 -0.87
CA LYS A 224 17.63 -7.50 -0.82
C LYS A 224 18.02 -7.91 0.61
N ARG A 225 18.21 -6.94 1.51
CA ARG A 225 18.66 -7.16 2.89
C ARG A 225 18.03 -6.15 3.83
N ILE A 226 17.81 -6.56 5.07
CA ILE A 226 17.41 -5.66 6.17
C ILE A 226 18.60 -4.73 6.48
N PRO A 227 18.39 -3.44 6.82
CA PRO A 227 19.49 -2.58 7.27
C PRO A 227 20.18 -3.15 8.52
N ASP A 228 21.51 -3.00 8.61
CA ASP A 228 22.32 -3.62 9.68
C ASP A 228 22.02 -3.05 11.07
N ASP A 229 21.54 -1.80 11.13
CA ASP A 229 21.19 -1.07 12.35
C ASP A 229 19.75 -1.34 12.85
N TRP A 230 19.01 -2.24 12.18
CA TRP A 230 17.62 -2.53 12.53
C TRP A 230 17.47 -3.81 13.34
N ARG A 231 16.70 -3.72 14.43
CA ARG A 231 16.31 -4.87 15.24
C ARG A 231 15.25 -5.70 14.51
N VAL A 232 15.47 -7.00 14.40
CA VAL A 232 14.48 -7.92 13.83
C VAL A 232 13.65 -8.55 14.96
N ILE A 233 12.34 -8.32 14.94
CA ILE A 233 11.35 -9.03 15.74
C ILE A 233 10.90 -10.22 14.92
N ASP A 234 11.28 -11.42 15.34
CA ASP A 234 10.96 -12.64 14.60
C ASP A 234 9.54 -13.11 14.92
N SER A 235 8.69 -13.15 13.89
CA SER A 235 7.32 -13.65 13.94
C SER A 235 7.11 -14.80 12.96
N THR A 236 8.17 -15.52 12.56
CA THR A 236 8.05 -16.64 11.60
C THR A 236 7.41 -17.89 12.19
N ASN A 237 7.30 -18.00 13.51
CA ASN A 237 6.78 -19.17 14.21
C ASN A 237 5.48 -18.82 14.92
N ILE A 238 4.59 -19.82 15.01
CA ILE A 238 3.36 -19.72 15.79
C ILE A 238 3.70 -20.16 17.22
N ASP A 239 3.27 -19.36 18.20
CA ASP A 239 3.38 -19.77 19.60
C ASP A 239 2.64 -21.09 19.81
N SER A 240 3.39 -22.09 20.28
CA SER A 240 2.79 -23.35 20.70
C SER A 240 2.05 -23.09 22.01
N VAL A 241 0.72 -23.23 22.00
CA VAL A 241 -0.10 -23.11 23.22
C VAL A 241 0.31 -24.26 24.15
N GLY A 242 1.19 -23.95 25.10
CA GLY A 242 1.57 -24.88 26.16
C GLY A 242 0.40 -25.12 27.13
N PRO A 243 0.51 -26.13 28.01
CA PRO A 243 -0.45 -26.31 29.08
C PRO A 243 -0.57 -25.01 29.89
N THR A 244 -1.79 -24.48 30.01
CA THR A 244 -2.05 -23.32 30.85
C THR A 244 -1.76 -23.69 32.30
N LYS A 245 -1.13 -22.79 33.05
CA LYS A 245 -1.07 -22.96 34.51
C LYS A 245 -2.52 -23.06 34.98
N ALA A 246 -2.86 -24.16 35.64
CA ALA A 246 -4.16 -24.29 36.27
C ALA A 246 -4.35 -23.06 37.17
N PRO A 247 -5.48 -22.34 37.04
CA PRO A 247 -5.74 -21.21 37.92
C PRO A 247 -5.61 -21.71 39.35
N VAL A 248 -4.77 -21.03 40.13
CA VAL A 248 -4.62 -21.35 41.55
C VAL A 248 -6.00 -21.21 42.17
N ASN A 249 -6.50 -22.28 42.79
CA ASN A 249 -7.79 -22.25 43.46
C ASN A 249 -7.75 -21.12 44.50
N PRO A 250 -8.60 -20.08 44.39
CA PRO A 250 -8.56 -18.92 45.27
C PRO A 250 -8.92 -19.27 46.74
N TYR A 251 -9.39 -20.49 46.99
CA TYR A 251 -9.68 -21.03 48.32
C TYR A 251 -8.60 -21.98 48.85
N LEU A 252 -7.49 -22.19 48.12
CA LEU A 252 -6.31 -22.81 48.71
C LEU A 252 -5.71 -21.80 49.69
N ASN A 253 -5.94 -22.03 50.98
CA ASN A 253 -5.19 -21.38 52.05
C ASN A 253 -3.70 -21.72 51.86
N SER A 254 -2.93 -20.80 51.26
CA SER A 254 -1.47 -20.84 51.21
C SER A 254 -0.82 -20.62 52.58
N ARG A 255 -1.61 -20.54 53.65
CA ARG A 255 -1.17 -20.66 55.03
C ARG A 255 -0.97 -22.15 55.38
N THR A 256 0.09 -22.76 54.87
CA THR A 256 0.76 -23.80 55.64
C THR A 256 1.19 -23.22 56.99
N GLU A 257 1.18 -24.04 58.02
CA GLU A 257 1.37 -23.73 59.46
C GLU A 257 2.75 -23.13 59.84
N SER A 258 3.42 -22.41 58.95
CA SER A 258 4.73 -21.79 59.17
C SER A 258 4.70 -20.26 59.35
N CYS A 259 3.53 -19.62 59.30
CA CYS A 259 3.41 -18.16 59.49
C CYS A 259 2.36 -17.81 60.56
N ALA A 260 2.41 -18.49 61.70
CA ALA A 260 1.68 -18.09 62.90
C ALA A 260 2.65 -17.68 63.99
N THR A 261 3.44 -16.62 63.74
CA THR A 261 3.95 -15.68 64.75
C THR A 261 4.78 -14.62 64.04
N SER A 262 4.17 -13.48 63.73
CA SER A 262 4.60 -12.16 64.21
C SER A 262 4.02 -11.04 63.36
N SER A 263 3.29 -10.16 64.06
CA SER A 263 3.12 -8.72 63.85
C SER A 263 2.42 -8.21 62.59
N ASP A 264 1.21 -7.71 62.84
CA ASP A 264 0.59 -6.50 62.28
C ASP A 264 1.58 -5.50 61.67
N THR A 265 1.48 -5.30 60.34
CA THR A 265 1.38 -4.00 59.64
C THR A 265 1.68 -4.23 58.16
N ALA A 266 0.67 -4.17 57.30
CA ALA A 266 0.86 -3.83 55.89
C ALA A 266 -0.47 -3.32 55.34
N ALA A 267 -0.48 -2.04 54.97
CA ALA A 267 -1.54 -1.44 54.19
C ALA A 267 -1.72 -2.22 52.89
N GLU A 268 -2.96 -2.57 52.55
CA GLU A 268 -3.28 -3.10 51.23
C GLU A 268 -3.16 -1.94 50.23
N GLU A 269 -1.99 -1.83 49.59
CA GLU A 269 -1.89 -1.20 48.28
C GLU A 269 -2.71 -2.04 47.31
N VAL A 270 -3.84 -1.50 46.87
CA VAL A 270 -4.63 -2.05 45.77
C VAL A 270 -3.84 -1.81 44.50
N ASP A 271 -3.10 -2.82 44.06
CA ASP A 271 -2.41 -2.82 42.77
C ASP A 271 -3.48 -2.93 41.68
N THR A 272 -3.88 -1.79 41.11
CA THR A 272 -4.79 -1.76 39.96
C THR A 272 -4.05 -2.33 38.76
N VAL A 273 -4.31 -3.59 38.43
CA VAL A 273 -3.82 -4.20 37.19
C VAL A 273 -4.60 -3.61 36.02
N THR A 274 -4.02 -2.64 35.35
CA THR A 274 -4.51 -2.12 34.07
C THR A 274 -4.36 -3.23 33.01
N LEU A 275 -5.46 -3.95 32.74
CA LEU A 275 -5.51 -5.11 31.81
C LEU A 275 -5.48 -4.73 30.32
N VAL A 276 -5.07 -3.52 30.00
CA VAL A 276 -4.75 -3.11 28.64
C VAL A 276 -3.43 -2.39 28.76
N GLY A 277 -2.36 -3.02 28.29
CA GLY A 277 -1.09 -2.33 28.16
C GLY A 277 -1.34 -1.11 27.28
N ASP A 278 -1.28 0.07 27.88
CA ASP A 278 -1.12 1.30 27.14
C ASP A 278 0.01 1.05 26.14
N LEU A 279 -0.29 1.21 24.85
CA LEU A 279 0.73 1.38 23.84
C LEU A 279 1.39 2.74 24.13
N ALA A 280 2.20 2.78 25.19
CA ALA A 280 3.10 3.87 25.44
C ALA A 280 3.87 4.10 24.13
N PRO A 281 4.02 5.36 23.68
CA PRO A 281 4.74 5.65 22.45
C PRO A 281 6.08 4.94 22.54
N ALA A 282 6.32 4.05 21.58
CA ALA A 282 7.49 3.21 21.54
C ALA A 282 8.72 4.07 21.87
N LYS A 283 9.51 3.66 22.89
CA LYS A 283 10.70 4.41 23.33
C LYS A 283 11.54 4.73 22.10
N ALA A 284 12.24 5.87 22.05
CA ALA A 284 13.03 6.29 20.89
C ALA A 284 14.04 5.23 20.39
N GLU A 285 14.42 4.27 21.24
CA GLU A 285 15.25 3.09 20.92
C GLU A 285 14.53 1.99 20.10
N GLN A 286 13.20 2.00 20.01
CA GLN A 286 12.37 1.09 19.19
C GLN A 286 12.17 1.60 17.75
N GLN A 287 12.75 2.74 17.36
CA GLN A 287 12.47 3.39 16.07
C GLN A 287 13.00 2.61 14.84
N ASN A 288 13.98 1.73 15.01
CA ASN A 288 14.55 0.93 13.92
C ASN A 288 14.29 -0.56 14.14
N ALA A 289 13.02 -0.96 14.15
CA ALA A 289 12.64 -2.37 14.24
C ALA A 289 11.85 -2.81 13.01
N VAL A 290 12.09 -4.04 12.56
CA VAL A 290 11.26 -4.72 11.56
C VAL A 290 10.63 -5.97 12.16
N ILE A 291 9.40 -6.27 11.75
CA ILE A 291 8.77 -7.56 12.03
C ILE A 291 9.03 -8.50 10.85
N ARG A 292 9.70 -9.62 11.11
CA ARG A 292 9.89 -10.67 10.12
C ARG A 292 8.69 -11.61 10.16
N ILE A 293 7.90 -11.61 9.09
CA ILE A 293 6.81 -12.56 8.89
C ILE A 293 7.30 -13.83 8.16
N PRO A 294 6.55 -14.95 8.23
CA PRO A 294 6.84 -16.14 7.43
C PRO A 294 7.04 -15.82 5.94
N SER A 295 8.02 -16.47 5.33
CA SER A 295 8.35 -16.28 3.90
C SER A 295 7.26 -16.83 2.98
N TYR A 296 7.22 -16.36 1.73
CA TYR A 296 6.34 -16.91 0.69
C TYR A 296 6.45 -18.44 0.58
N ALA A 297 7.67 -18.99 0.64
CA ALA A 297 7.90 -20.43 0.53
C ALA A 297 7.27 -21.20 1.70
N GLN A 298 7.24 -20.62 2.90
CA GLN A 298 6.59 -21.23 4.07
C GLN A 298 5.06 -21.13 3.96
N VAL A 299 4.51 -19.93 3.72
CA VAL A 299 3.05 -19.72 3.74
C VAL A 299 2.32 -20.34 2.55
N LYS A 300 3.04 -20.66 1.47
CA LYS A 300 2.45 -21.31 0.30
C LYS A 300 1.94 -22.71 0.62
N ASP A 301 2.70 -23.45 1.44
CA ASP A 301 2.44 -24.85 1.72
C ASP A 301 1.89 -25.07 3.16
N ASP A 302 1.88 -24.01 4.00
CA ASP A 302 1.34 -24.03 5.37
C ASP A 302 0.27 -22.93 5.59
N GLY A 303 -0.99 -23.36 5.69
CA GLY A 303 -2.13 -22.48 5.92
C GLY A 303 -2.17 -21.85 7.32
N ALA A 304 -1.58 -22.48 8.33
CA ALA A 304 -1.51 -21.93 9.68
C ALA A 304 -0.50 -20.77 9.72
N LEU A 305 0.66 -20.94 9.09
CA LEU A 305 1.65 -19.86 8.94
C LEU A 305 1.10 -18.71 8.09
N TYR A 306 0.31 -19.00 7.05
CA TYR A 306 -0.39 -17.98 6.28
C TYR A 306 -1.35 -17.15 7.16
N ALA A 307 -2.19 -17.82 7.95
CA ALA A 307 -3.13 -17.16 8.86
C ALA A 307 -2.41 -16.29 9.91
N HIS A 308 -1.29 -16.79 10.45
CA HIS A 308 -0.42 -16.04 11.37
C HIS A 308 0.16 -14.79 10.71
N ALA A 309 0.80 -14.93 9.54
CA ALA A 309 1.36 -13.82 8.78
C ALA A 309 0.31 -12.74 8.47
N SER A 310 -0.88 -13.17 8.04
CA SER A 310 -2.01 -12.28 7.78
C SER A 310 -2.45 -11.55 9.04
N ARG A 311 -2.57 -12.24 10.18
CA ARG A 311 -2.96 -11.60 11.46
C ARG A 311 -1.94 -10.57 11.92
N VAL A 312 -0.65 -10.86 11.82
CA VAL A 312 0.42 -9.92 12.17
C VAL A 312 0.32 -8.67 11.30
N LEU A 313 0.16 -8.84 9.98
CA LEU A 313 -0.02 -7.71 9.07
C LEU A 313 -1.24 -6.85 9.44
N HIS A 314 -2.37 -7.46 9.78
CA HIS A 314 -3.62 -6.73 10.07
C HIS A 314 -3.63 -6.06 11.45
N LYS A 315 -2.86 -6.56 12.42
CA LYS A 315 -2.68 -5.90 13.72
C LYS A 315 -1.87 -4.61 13.60
N GLU A 316 -0.94 -4.55 12.66
CA GLU A 316 -0.11 -3.37 12.39
C GLU A 316 -0.80 -2.32 11.48
N THR A 317 -2.00 -2.60 10.96
CA THR A 317 -2.68 -1.73 9.98
C THR A 317 -3.59 -0.65 10.55
N ASN A 318 -3.40 -0.22 11.80
CA ASN A 318 -4.02 1.02 12.29
C ASN A 318 -2.96 2.09 12.57
N PRO A 319 -2.34 2.67 11.52
CA PRO A 319 -1.42 3.79 11.66
C PRO A 319 -2.11 5.11 12.02
#